data_AF-A0A6G3UW08-F1
#
_entry.id   AF-A0A6G3UW08-F1
#
_cell.length_a   1.000
_cell.length_b   1.000
_cell.length_c   1.000
_cell.angle_alpha   90.00
_cell.angle_beta   90.00
_cell.angle_gamma   90.00
#
_symmetry.space_group_name_H-M   'P 1'
#
loop_
_entity.id
_entity.type
_entity.pdbx_description
1 polymer ?
#
loop_
_entity_poly.entity_id
_entity_poly.type
_entity_poly.pdbx_seq_one_letter_code
_entity_poly.pdbx_strand_id
1 'polypeptide(L)'
;MLSRLAAQLVPVVGRLTLTTDDGADLPPAGIIAVNHTSLADPAIVLAALLRLGARPVVMATAGLWSVPLLGRALAREGHVPVYRGDPRAARSVDLAREALERGRHILIYAEGGLPPRTDAAEAAPGP
;
A
#
# COMPACT_ATOMS: atom_id res chain seq x y z
N MET A 1 -9.26 -8.36 -2.70
CA MET A 1 -9.62 -9.15 -1.51
C MET A 1 -8.83 -8.63 -0.30
N LEU A 2 -7.54 -8.32 -0.43
CA LEU A 2 -6.72 -7.78 0.66
C LEU A 2 -7.31 -6.52 1.30
N SER A 3 -7.80 -5.54 0.53
CA SER A 3 -8.46 -4.36 1.12
C SER A 3 -9.71 -4.73 1.93
N ARG A 4 -10.48 -5.74 1.51
CA ARG A 4 -11.66 -6.21 2.25
C ARG A 4 -11.26 -6.94 3.52
N LEU A 5 -10.25 -7.81 3.43
CA LEU A 5 -9.68 -8.52 4.57
C LEU A 5 -9.18 -7.50 5.61
N ALA A 6 -8.43 -6.50 5.17
CA ALA A 6 -7.94 -5.42 6.02
C ALA A 6 -9.10 -4.68 6.72
N ALA A 7 -10.13 -4.29 5.97
CA ALA A 7 -11.30 -3.63 6.55
C ALA A 7 -12.11 -4.51 7.54
N GLN A 8 -11.99 -5.84 7.45
CA GLN A 8 -12.62 -6.78 8.39
C GLN A 8 -11.75 -7.04 9.62
N LEU A 9 -10.42 -7.08 9.46
CA LEU A 9 -9.47 -7.38 10.55
C LEU A 9 -9.21 -6.17 11.44
N VAL A 10 -9.10 -4.96 10.86
CA VAL A 10 -8.79 -3.74 11.61
C VAL A 10 -9.77 -3.50 12.78
N PRO A 11 -11.10 -3.64 12.61
CA PRO A 11 -12.07 -3.48 13.71
C PRO A 11 -11.91 -4.47 14.88
N VAL A 12 -11.28 -5.63 14.65
CA VAL A 12 -11.07 -6.65 15.70
C VAL A 12 -9.97 -6.20 16.67
N VAL A 13 -8.99 -5.43 16.19
CA VAL A 13 -7.84 -4.98 16.98
C VAL A 13 -7.96 -3.53 17.45
N GLY A 14 -8.90 -2.75 16.92
CA GLY A 14 -9.13 -1.37 17.34
C GLY A 14 -10.15 -0.61 16.48
N ARG A 15 -10.33 0.68 16.78
CA ARG A 15 -11.21 1.57 16.01
C ARG A 15 -10.40 2.40 15.02
N LEU A 16 -10.74 2.29 13.73
CA LEU A 16 -10.19 3.17 12.69
C LEU A 16 -11.10 4.40 12.53
N THR A 17 -10.55 5.58 12.84
CA THR A 17 -11.14 6.88 12.50
C THR A 17 -10.32 7.49 11.38
N LEU A 18 -10.99 8.00 10.34
CA LEU A 18 -10.33 8.65 9.21
C LEU A 18 -10.60 10.14 9.28
N THR A 19 -9.54 10.92 9.12
CA THR A 19 -9.60 12.37 8.95
C THR A 19 -9.09 12.68 7.56
N THR A 20 -9.80 13.53 6.84
CA THR A 20 -9.45 14.00 5.50
C THR A 20 -9.62 15.51 5.46
N ASP A 21 -8.92 16.17 4.56
CA ASP A 21 -9.19 17.58 4.28
C ASP A 21 -10.59 17.75 3.67
N ASP A 22 -11.18 18.93 3.85
CA ASP A 22 -12.50 19.25 3.31
C ASP A 22 -12.50 19.14 1.78
N GLY A 23 -13.39 18.31 1.23
CA GLY A 23 -13.49 18.06 -0.20
C GLY A 23 -12.37 17.19 -0.78
N ALA A 24 -11.57 16.51 0.07
CA ALA A 24 -10.59 15.54 -0.39
C ALA A 24 -11.28 14.32 -1.02
N ASP A 25 -11.35 14.31 -2.35
CA ASP A 25 -11.72 13.14 -3.13
C ASP A 25 -10.49 12.54 -3.80
N LEU A 26 -10.46 11.22 -3.93
CA LEU A 26 -9.39 10.56 -4.66
C LEU A 26 -9.66 10.74 -6.16
N PRO A 27 -8.64 11.13 -6.95
CA PRO A 27 -8.80 11.18 -8.40
C PRO A 27 -9.16 9.77 -8.94
N PRO A 28 -9.72 9.63 -10.15
CA PRO A 28 -10.11 8.32 -10.68
C PRO A 28 -8.96 7.29 -10.71
N ALA A 29 -7.73 7.77 -10.87
CA ALA A 29 -6.50 7.01 -10.75
C ALA A 29 -5.35 7.93 -10.32
N GLY A 30 -4.32 7.36 -9.71
CA GLY A 30 -3.15 8.12 -9.28
C GLY A 30 -2.21 7.32 -8.38
N ILE A 31 -1.12 7.96 -7.99
CA ILE A 31 -0.14 7.40 -7.04
C ILE A 31 -0.49 7.90 -5.65
N ILE A 32 -0.69 6.95 -4.73
CA ILE A 32 -0.89 7.18 -3.31
C ILE A 32 0.45 6.87 -2.64
N ALA A 33 1.19 7.93 -2.30
CA ALA A 33 2.43 7.84 -1.57
C ALA A 33 2.13 7.95 -0.06
N VAL A 34 2.59 6.96 0.70
CA VAL A 34 2.38 6.90 2.15
C VAL A 34 3.73 6.72 2.85
N ASN A 35 3.83 7.30 4.04
CA ASN A 35 4.89 7.02 5.00
C ASN A 35 4.78 5.56 5.48
N HIS A 36 5.91 4.98 5.88
CA HIS A 36 5.98 3.62 6.42
C HIS A 36 6.52 3.61 7.85
N THR A 37 5.65 3.74 8.85
CA THR A 37 6.05 3.83 10.26
C THR A 37 5.76 2.57 11.07
N SER A 38 4.93 1.65 10.56
CA SER A 38 4.60 0.40 11.24
C SER A 38 4.42 -0.80 10.30
N LEU A 39 4.69 -2.00 10.84
CA LEU A 39 4.31 -3.26 10.17
C LEU A 39 2.79 -3.37 9.95
N ALA A 40 1.99 -2.62 10.72
CA ALA A 40 0.55 -2.58 10.59
C ALA A 40 0.05 -1.71 9.42
N ASP A 41 0.90 -0.84 8.84
CA ASP A 41 0.49 0.14 7.83
C ASP A 41 -0.26 -0.47 6.65
N PRO A 42 0.16 -1.60 6.05
CA PRO A 42 -0.58 -2.16 4.92
C PRO A 42 -2.03 -2.49 5.26
N ALA A 43 -2.31 -2.97 6.48
CA ALA A 43 -3.68 -3.25 6.90
C ALA A 43 -4.47 -1.97 7.15
N ILE A 44 -3.89 -1.01 7.88
CA ILE A 44 -4.56 0.25 8.24
C ILE A 44 -4.84 1.08 6.99
N VAL A 45 -3.84 1.27 6.12
CA VAL A 45 -3.94 2.07 4.90
C VAL A 45 -4.90 1.42 3.89
N LEU A 46 -4.86 0.10 3.69
CA LEU A 46 -5.80 -0.56 2.78
C LEU A 46 -7.24 -0.49 3.28
N ALA A 47 -7.48 -0.57 4.60
CA ALA A 47 -8.79 -0.38 5.18
C ALA A 47 -9.27 1.07 5.03
N ALA A 48 -8.39 2.04 5.24
CA ALA A 48 -8.65 3.46 5.07
C ALA A 48 -9.06 3.78 3.62
N LEU A 49 -8.24 3.38 2.65
CA LEU A 49 -8.49 3.62 1.24
C LEU A 49 -9.77 2.93 0.75
N LEU A 50 -10.09 1.74 1.28
CA LEU A 50 -11.35 1.09 0.93
C LEU A 50 -12.57 1.89 1.40
N ARG A 51 -12.50 2.56 2.57
CA ARG A 51 -13.57 3.44 3.07
C ARG A 51 -13.68 4.73 2.26
N LEU A 52 -12.57 5.16 1.64
CA LEU A 52 -12.53 6.26 0.67
C LEU A 52 -12.87 5.79 -0.77
N GLY A 53 -13.35 4.56 -0.95
CA GLY A 53 -13.76 4.04 -2.27
C GLY A 53 -12.62 3.52 -3.16
N ALA A 54 -11.37 3.60 -2.72
CA ALA A 54 -10.21 3.17 -3.50
C ALA A 54 -9.76 1.73 -3.19
N ARG A 55 -9.29 1.03 -4.23
CA ARG A 55 -8.68 -0.31 -4.13
C ARG A 55 -7.36 -0.33 -4.90
N PRO A 56 -6.27 0.13 -4.27
CA PRO A 56 -5.01 0.34 -4.97
C PRO A 56 -4.29 -0.97 -5.29
N VAL A 57 -3.44 -0.91 -6.31
CA VAL A 57 -2.36 -1.84 -6.57
C VAL A 57 -1.19 -1.47 -5.67
N VAL A 58 -1.00 -2.24 -4.62
CA VAL A 58 0.20 -2.16 -3.77
C VAL A 58 1.45 -2.59 -4.52
N MET A 59 2.49 -1.77 -4.44
CA MET A 59 3.87 -2.13 -4.74
C MET A 59 4.55 -2.61 -3.45
N ALA A 60 4.98 -3.87 -3.41
CA ALA A 60 5.57 -4.45 -2.20
C ALA A 60 6.77 -5.34 -2.52
N THR A 61 7.62 -5.59 -1.52
CA THR A 61 8.80 -6.44 -1.70
C THR A 61 8.44 -7.83 -2.26
N ALA A 62 9.18 -8.27 -3.27
CA ALA A 62 8.91 -9.53 -3.98
C ALA A 62 8.93 -10.76 -3.05
N GLY A 63 9.61 -10.70 -1.91
CA GLY A 63 9.61 -11.77 -0.89
C GLY A 63 8.21 -12.10 -0.36
N LEU A 64 7.22 -11.18 -0.42
CA LEU A 64 5.86 -11.50 -0.01
C LEU A 64 5.17 -12.51 -0.94
N TRP A 65 5.63 -12.64 -2.19
CA TRP A 65 5.07 -13.58 -3.16
C TRP A 65 5.46 -15.04 -2.88
N SER A 66 6.51 -15.28 -2.09
CA SER A 66 6.87 -16.64 -1.67
C SER A 66 6.07 -17.13 -0.46
N VAL A 67 5.32 -16.26 0.21
CA VAL A 67 4.49 -16.65 1.36
C VAL A 67 3.25 -17.40 0.86
N PRO A 68 3.00 -18.65 1.31
CA PRO A 68 1.82 -19.40 0.91
C PRO A 68 0.53 -18.64 1.18
N LEU A 69 -0.46 -18.79 0.29
CA LEU A 69 -1.74 -18.06 0.27
C LEU A 69 -1.62 -16.56 0.00
N LEU A 70 -0.78 -15.83 0.76
CA LEU A 70 -0.55 -14.40 0.58
C LEU A 70 -0.03 -14.10 -0.82
N GLY A 71 1.00 -14.80 -1.29
CA GLY A 71 1.55 -14.59 -2.63
C GLY A 71 0.54 -14.86 -3.74
N ARG A 72 -0.35 -15.86 -3.56
CA ARG A 72 -1.45 -16.15 -4.50
C ARG A 72 -2.48 -15.02 -4.51
N ALA A 73 -2.85 -14.50 -3.34
CA ALA A 73 -3.76 -13.38 -3.22
C ALA A 73 -3.16 -12.11 -3.87
N LEU A 74 -1.88 -11.83 -3.58
CA LEU A 74 -1.15 -10.71 -4.15
C LEU A 74 -1.14 -10.76 -5.68
N ALA A 75 -0.77 -11.91 -6.26
CA ALA A 75 -0.75 -12.11 -7.70
C ALA A 75 -2.15 -11.99 -8.32
N ARG A 76 -3.17 -12.59 -7.71
CA ARG A 76 -4.56 -12.56 -8.22
C ARG A 76 -5.15 -11.15 -8.26
N GLU A 77 -4.77 -10.29 -7.32
CA GLU A 77 -5.25 -8.90 -7.24
C GLU A 77 -4.44 -7.93 -8.13
N GLY A 78 -3.38 -8.44 -8.77
CA GLY A 78 -2.51 -7.67 -9.65
C GLY A 78 -1.59 -6.73 -8.90
N HIS A 79 -1.21 -7.06 -7.66
CA HIS A 79 -0.17 -6.34 -6.93
C HIS A 79 1.19 -6.47 -7.60
N VAL A 80 2.06 -5.48 -7.39
CA VAL A 80 3.35 -5.39 -8.09
C VAL A 80 4.48 -5.81 -7.16
N PRO A 81 5.23 -6.88 -7.50
CA PRO A 81 6.43 -7.26 -6.76
C PRO A 81 7.60 -6.33 -7.09
N VAL A 82 8.29 -5.86 -6.05
CA VAL A 82 9.48 -5.01 -6.15
C VAL A 82 10.72 -5.83 -5.78
N TYR A 83 11.63 -6.01 -6.73
CA TYR A 83 12.89 -6.72 -6.56
C TYR A 83 14.02 -5.71 -6.26
N ARG A 84 14.33 -5.48 -4.98
CA ARG A 84 15.33 -4.49 -4.57
C ARG A 84 16.74 -4.98 -4.88
N GLY A 85 17.60 -4.08 -5.38
CA GLY A 85 19.00 -4.41 -5.72
C GLY A 85 19.13 -5.39 -6.90
N ASP A 86 18.07 -5.58 -7.68
CA ASP A 86 18.00 -6.54 -8.78
C ASP A 86 17.69 -5.81 -10.09
N PRO A 87 18.27 -6.22 -11.24
CA PRO A 87 17.95 -5.63 -12.54
C PRO A 87 16.45 -5.64 -12.89
N ARG A 88 15.67 -6.56 -12.32
CA ARG A 88 14.22 -6.65 -12.48
C ARG A 88 13.46 -5.53 -11.75
N ALA A 89 14.12 -4.69 -10.96
CA ALA A 89 13.50 -3.55 -10.29
C ALA A 89 12.74 -2.64 -11.28
N ALA A 90 13.33 -2.37 -12.45
CA ALA A 90 12.71 -1.52 -13.48
C ALA A 90 11.33 -2.03 -13.92
N ARG A 91 11.15 -3.37 -13.99
CA ARG A 91 9.88 -3.99 -14.37
C ARG A 91 8.73 -3.63 -13.41
N SER A 92 9.03 -3.38 -12.13
CA SER A 92 8.01 -2.96 -11.17
C SER A 92 7.41 -1.59 -11.52
N VAL A 93 8.23 -0.69 -12.10
CA VAL A 93 7.78 0.62 -12.56
C VAL A 93 6.91 0.47 -13.82
N ASP A 94 7.31 -0.38 -14.76
CA ASP A 94 6.50 -0.67 -15.95
C ASP A 94 5.12 -1.21 -15.57
N LEU A 95 5.06 -2.20 -14.66
CA LEU A 95 3.81 -2.76 -14.18
C LEU A 95 2.94 -1.73 -13.44
N ALA A 96 3.57 -0.82 -12.68
CA ALA A 96 2.87 0.26 -12.01
C ALA A 96 2.27 1.25 -13.03
N ARG A 97 3.03 1.61 -14.07
CA ARG A 97 2.54 2.43 -15.19
C ARG A 97 1.34 1.77 -15.86
N GLU A 98 1.42 0.50 -16.21
CA GLU A 98 0.31 -0.18 -16.87
C GLU A 98 -0.95 -0.26 -15.97
N ALA A 99 -0.78 -0.32 -14.65
CA ALA A 99 -1.92 -0.28 -13.73
C ALA A 99 -2.58 1.11 -13.69
N LEU A 100 -1.77 2.18 -13.71
CA LEU A 100 -2.26 3.56 -13.83
C LEU A 100 -3.01 3.78 -15.15
N GLU A 101 -2.46 3.30 -16.27
CA GLU A 101 -3.10 3.36 -17.60
C GLU A 101 -4.45 2.63 -17.65
N ARG A 102 -4.61 1.59 -16.81
CA ARG A 102 -5.89 0.87 -16.63
C ARG A 102 -6.83 1.54 -15.61
N GLY A 103 -6.54 2.76 -15.19
CA GLY A 103 -7.36 3.51 -14.24
C GLY A 103 -7.30 2.99 -12.81
N ARG A 104 -6.21 2.34 -12.40
CA ARG A 104 -6.02 1.86 -11.01
C ARG A 104 -5.10 2.79 -10.24
N HIS A 105 -5.36 2.95 -8.95
CA HIS A 105 -4.41 3.59 -8.06
C HIS A 105 -3.19 2.70 -7.80
N ILE A 106 -2.03 3.33 -7.62
CA ILE A 106 -0.82 2.68 -7.08
C ILE A 106 -0.65 3.09 -5.62
N LEU A 107 -0.41 2.13 -4.72
CA LEU A 107 0.01 2.42 -3.35
C LEU A 107 1.50 2.11 -3.22
N ILE A 108 2.28 3.10 -2.78
CA ILE A 108 3.72 2.98 -2.58
C ILE A 108 4.15 3.55 -1.23
N TYR A 109 5.04 2.81 -0.57
CA TYR A 109 5.82 3.26 0.58
C TYR A 109 7.19 3.69 0.07
N ALA A 110 7.34 4.97 -0.28
CA ALA A 110 8.51 5.48 -1.02
C ALA A 110 9.82 5.41 -0.21
N GLU A 111 9.73 5.33 1.11
CA GLU A 111 10.88 5.11 2.02
C GLU A 111 11.61 3.80 1.74
N GLY A 112 10.97 2.84 1.08
CA GLY A 112 11.58 1.56 0.74
C GLY A 112 11.81 0.66 1.96
N GLY A 113 11.29 0.97 3.13
CA GLY A 113 11.42 0.16 4.33
C GLY A 113 10.88 0.89 5.54
N LEU A 114 10.78 0.17 6.66
CA LEU A 114 10.52 0.80 7.95
C LEU A 114 11.78 1.56 8.39
N PRO A 115 11.64 2.77 8.94
CA PRO A 115 12.76 3.47 9.54
C PRO A 115 13.30 2.65 10.73
N PRO A 116 14.62 2.68 10.99
CA PRO A 116 15.24 1.96 12.09
C PRO A 116 14.99 2.69 13.42
N ARG A 117 13.73 2.78 13.83
CA ARG A 117 13.28 3.44 15.06
C ARG A 117 12.55 2.45 15.95
N THR A 118 12.65 2.68 17.26
CA THR A 118 12.02 1.85 18.30
C THR A 118 10.80 2.51 18.92
N ASP A 119 10.55 3.78 18.61
CA ASP A 119 9.36 4.51 19.02
C ASP A 119 8.29 4.49 17.91
N ALA A 120 7.03 4.68 18.31
CA ALA A 120 5.89 4.79 17.39
C ALA A 120 5.63 6.24 16.96
N ALA A 121 6.62 7.12 17.09
CA ALA A 121 6.47 8.54 16.83
C ALA A 121 6.55 8.83 15.33
N GLU A 122 5.58 9.57 14.81
CA GLU A 122 5.65 10.13 13.47
C GLU A 122 6.73 11.21 13.40
N ALA A 123 7.48 11.24 12.29
CA ALA A 123 8.42 12.31 12.01
C ALA A 123 7.69 13.44 11.26
N ALA A 124 8.04 14.69 11.54
CA ALA A 124 7.63 15.78 10.68
C ALA A 124 8.16 15.53 9.25
N PRO A 125 7.44 15.97 8.21
CA PRO A 125 7.96 15.94 6.84
C PRO A 125 9.36 16.56 6.79
N GLY A 126 10.29 15.89 6.11
CA GLY A 126 11.63 16.44 5.88
C GLY A 126 11.58 17.74 5.07
N PRO A 127 12.66 18.54 5.08
CA PRO A 127 12.78 19.74 4.24
C PRO A 127 12.70 19.44 2.75
#